data_AF-A0AA90QJX9-F1
#
_entry.id   AF-A0AA90QJX9-F1
#
_cell.length_a   1.000
_cell.length_b   1.000
_cell.length_c   1.000
_cell.angle_alpha   90.00
_cell.angle_beta   90.00
_cell.angle_gamma   90.00
#
_symmetry.space_group_name_H-M   'P 1'
#
loop_
_entity.id
_entity.type
_entity.pdbx_description
1 polymer ?
#
loop_
_entity_poly.entity_id
_entity_poly.type
_entity_poly.pdbx_seq_one_letter_code
_entity_poly.pdbx_strand_id
1 'polypeptide(L)'
;MTPISTNPYEAPKASFEPMVGAHNALEEGPCWREGDILIASVDAHLPPRCVKCNKPARMDSPRAYLWHHPGWYALIPMVVVYMVVCLFVRKRAVVVSGLCDEHRRRRRNLSIAAPVFGVLGMIVLLGAFGLSNPWLALLAGVLLFIGAVLAVSGPRLLAPVRITEHEIHLKGCGPAFLDSVPTR
;
A
#
# COMPACT_ATOMS: atom_id res chain seq x y z
N MET A 1 44.42 -28.73 -22.00
CA MET A 1 44.06 -28.36 -23.39
C MET A 1 42.55 -28.17 -23.43
N THR A 2 42.07 -26.92 -23.38
CA THR A 2 40.65 -26.59 -23.56
C THR A 2 40.34 -26.52 -25.06
N PRO A 3 39.29 -27.19 -25.57
CA PRO A 3 38.94 -27.11 -26.98
C PRO A 3 38.46 -25.70 -27.33
N ILE A 4 39.13 -25.07 -28.28
CA ILE A 4 38.74 -23.80 -28.87
C ILE A 4 37.47 -24.06 -29.71
N SER A 5 36.35 -23.41 -29.38
CA SER A 5 35.15 -23.45 -30.22
C SER A 5 35.42 -22.68 -31.52
N THR A 6 35.61 -23.40 -32.61
CA THR A 6 35.74 -22.84 -33.96
C THR A 6 34.36 -22.43 -34.51
N ASN A 7 33.66 -21.52 -33.84
CA ASN A 7 32.43 -20.93 -34.37
C ASN A 7 32.69 -19.49 -34.84
N PRO A 8 32.94 -19.27 -36.15
CA PRO A 8 33.23 -17.94 -36.70
C PRO A 8 32.05 -16.95 -36.64
N TYR A 9 30.86 -17.41 -36.23
CA TYR A 9 29.66 -16.58 -36.04
C TYR A 9 29.22 -16.50 -34.56
N GLU A 10 30.08 -16.86 -33.60
CA GLU A 10 29.76 -16.70 -32.18
C GLU A 10 29.65 -15.21 -31.84
N ALA A 11 28.43 -14.75 -31.58
CA ALA A 11 28.18 -13.38 -31.14
C ALA A 11 28.99 -13.10 -29.87
N PRO A 12 29.59 -11.90 -29.73
CA PRO A 12 30.29 -11.52 -28.50
C PRO A 12 29.32 -11.70 -27.33
N LYS A 13 29.64 -12.61 -26.41
CA LYS A 13 28.94 -12.68 -25.14
C LYS A 13 29.30 -11.41 -24.40
N ALA A 14 28.41 -10.41 -24.43
CA ALA A 14 28.51 -9.30 -23.51
C ALA A 14 28.51 -9.91 -22.11
N SER A 15 29.64 -9.86 -21.43
CA SER A 15 29.70 -10.01 -19.99
C SER A 15 28.99 -8.79 -19.43
N PHE A 16 27.66 -8.90 -19.33
CA PHE A 16 27.01 -8.22 -18.23
C PHE A 16 27.59 -8.92 -17.00
N GLU A 17 28.67 -8.39 -16.42
CA GLU A 17 28.73 -8.42 -14.98
C GLU A 17 27.36 -7.87 -14.58
N PRO A 18 26.45 -8.66 -13.98
CA PRO A 18 25.36 -8.03 -13.29
C PRO A 18 26.05 -7.00 -12.42
N MET A 19 25.66 -5.73 -12.55
CA MET A 19 25.83 -4.80 -11.45
C MET A 19 25.04 -5.42 -10.29
N VAL A 20 25.64 -6.41 -9.62
CA VAL A 20 25.52 -6.66 -8.20
C VAL A 20 26.20 -5.44 -7.60
N GLY A 21 25.58 -4.28 -7.79
CA GLY A 21 25.92 -3.08 -7.07
C GLY A 21 25.49 -3.37 -5.65
N ALA A 22 26.37 -4.00 -4.87
CA ALA A 22 26.26 -4.14 -3.43
C ALA A 22 24.82 -4.34 -2.91
N HIS A 23 24.01 -5.17 -3.55
CA HIS A 23 22.76 -5.65 -2.98
C HIS A 23 23.12 -6.78 -2.02
N ASN A 24 23.89 -6.41 -0.98
CA ASN A 24 24.08 -7.25 0.18
C ASN A 24 22.68 -7.64 0.65
N ALA A 25 22.51 -8.91 0.97
CA ALA A 25 21.25 -9.52 1.36
C ALA A 25 20.61 -8.95 2.66
N LEU A 26 21.06 -7.82 3.21
CA LEU A 26 20.73 -7.37 4.57
C LEU A 26 20.85 -5.85 4.78
N GLU A 27 20.68 -4.98 3.78
CA GLU A 27 20.35 -3.58 4.11
C GLU A 27 18.84 -3.46 4.24
N GLU A 28 18.31 -4.00 5.35
CA GLU A 28 17.07 -3.52 5.93
C GLU A 28 17.21 -1.99 5.95
N GLY A 29 16.43 -1.28 5.12
CA GLY A 29 16.51 0.19 5.12
C GLY A 29 16.29 0.65 6.56
N PRO A 30 17.09 1.60 7.08
CA PRO A 30 17.01 1.98 8.48
C PRO A 30 15.55 2.37 8.76
N CYS A 31 14.91 1.57 9.61
CA CYS A 31 13.56 1.81 10.04
C CYS A 31 13.58 1.81 11.56
N TRP A 32 12.92 2.80 12.12
CA TRP A 32 12.88 3.01 13.56
C TRP A 32 11.45 3.28 13.97
N ARG A 33 11.15 3.04 15.24
CA ARG A 33 9.88 3.41 15.81
C ARG A 33 9.99 4.70 16.62
N GLU A 34 8.92 5.47 16.56
CA GLU A 34 8.62 6.57 17.47
C GLU A 34 7.21 6.31 18.02
N GLY A 35 7.12 5.71 19.21
CA GLY A 35 5.84 5.27 19.78
C GLY A 35 5.11 4.23 18.92
N ASP A 36 3.93 4.57 18.42
CA ASP A 36 3.10 3.75 17.53
C ASP A 36 3.34 4.03 16.03
N ILE A 37 4.32 4.88 15.72
CA ILE A 37 4.67 5.30 14.36
C ILE A 37 5.96 4.59 13.93
N LEU A 38 5.89 3.91 12.80
CA LEU A 38 7.07 3.41 12.10
C LEU A 38 7.60 4.50 11.18
N ILE A 39 8.88 4.81 11.29
CA ILE A 39 9.56 5.75 10.41
C ILE A 39 10.54 4.95 9.54
N ALA A 40 10.50 5.19 8.24
CA ALA A 40 11.37 4.55 7.26
C ALA A 40 11.76 5.56 6.18
N SER A 41 12.76 5.25 5.36
CA SER A 41 13.07 6.08 4.20
C SER A 41 11.96 6.03 3.13
N VAL A 42 11.88 7.06 2.28
CA VAL A 42 10.85 7.23 1.24
C VAL A 42 10.80 6.07 0.24
N ASP A 43 11.91 5.34 0.06
CA ASP A 43 12.02 4.14 -0.79
C ASP A 43 12.46 2.89 0.00
N ALA A 44 12.10 2.82 1.29
CA ALA A 44 12.53 1.74 2.17
C ALA A 44 11.93 0.38 1.80
N HIS A 45 12.79 -0.63 1.89
CA HIS A 45 12.39 -2.03 2.00
C HIS A 45 12.31 -2.38 3.48
N LEU A 46 11.08 -2.62 3.98
CA LEU A 46 10.92 -3.08 5.35
C LEU A 46 11.51 -4.50 5.50
N PRO A 47 11.87 -4.90 6.73
CA PRO A 47 12.27 -6.26 7.00
C PRO A 47 11.25 -7.29 6.47
N PRO A 48 11.69 -8.49 6.03
CA PRO A 48 10.84 -9.56 5.46
C PRO A 48 9.99 -10.26 6.52
N ARG A 49 9.28 -9.47 7.32
CA ARG A 49 8.43 -9.85 8.44
C ARG A 49 7.07 -9.18 8.25
N CYS A 50 6.02 -9.80 8.78
CA CYS A 50 4.68 -9.28 8.66
C CYS A 50 4.53 -8.02 9.51
N VAL A 51 4.16 -6.89 8.89
CA VAL A 51 3.96 -5.61 9.59
C VAL A 51 2.86 -5.62 10.65
N LYS A 52 2.04 -6.69 10.73
CA LYS A 52 0.96 -6.86 11.72
C LYS A 52 1.31 -7.82 12.85
N CYS A 53 1.84 -9.00 12.53
CA CYS A 53 2.10 -10.05 13.54
C CYS A 53 3.58 -10.42 13.70
N ASN A 54 4.47 -9.75 12.98
CA ASN A 54 5.91 -9.99 12.98
C ASN A 54 6.39 -11.39 12.55
N LYS A 55 5.48 -12.27 12.10
CA LYS A 55 5.87 -13.57 11.54
C LYS A 55 6.66 -13.40 10.24
N PRO A 56 7.57 -14.32 9.88
CA PRO A 56 8.23 -14.33 8.57
C PRO A 56 7.19 -14.23 7.45
N ALA A 57 7.44 -13.34 6.49
CA ALA A 57 6.45 -13.03 5.46
C ALA A 57 7.09 -12.81 4.10
N ARG A 58 6.36 -13.16 3.05
CA ARG A 58 6.70 -12.78 1.69
C ARG A 58 6.49 -11.28 1.51
N MET A 59 7.46 -10.62 0.88
CA MET A 59 7.36 -9.21 0.51
C MET A 59 6.22 -9.00 -0.50
N ASP A 60 5.42 -7.97 -0.26
CA ASP A 60 4.41 -7.51 -1.22
C ASP A 60 5.03 -6.67 -2.33
N SER A 61 4.23 -6.42 -3.37
CA SER A 61 4.55 -5.43 -4.39
C SER A 61 4.80 -4.05 -3.75
N PRO A 62 5.76 -3.26 -4.25
CA PRO A 62 5.98 -1.90 -3.80
C PRO A 62 4.69 -1.09 -3.81
N ARG A 63 4.39 -0.38 -2.71
CA ARG A 63 3.16 0.41 -2.59
C ARG A 63 3.48 1.89 -2.47
N ALA A 64 2.91 2.67 -3.38
CA ALA A 64 2.99 4.12 -3.31
C ALA A 64 2.03 4.66 -2.25
N TYR A 65 2.56 5.47 -1.34
CA TYR A 65 1.81 6.28 -0.39
C TYR A 65 1.85 7.73 -0.85
N LEU A 66 0.67 8.34 -0.90
CA LEU A 66 0.48 9.74 -1.25
C LEU A 66 0.05 10.49 0.00
N TRP A 67 0.67 11.63 0.24
CA TRP A 67 0.33 12.49 1.37
C TRP A 67 0.21 13.94 0.94
N HIS A 68 -0.79 14.60 1.50
CA HIS A 68 -1.05 16.02 1.33
C HIS A 68 -1.00 16.70 2.69
N HIS A 69 -0.36 17.87 2.75
CA HIS A 69 -0.35 18.66 3.98
C HIS A 69 -1.79 19.13 4.29
N PRO A 70 -2.31 18.94 5.51
CA PRO A 70 -3.71 19.25 5.85
C PRO A 70 -4.04 20.74 5.69
N GLY A 71 -3.05 21.63 5.78
CA GLY A 71 -3.22 23.06 5.50
C GLY A 71 -3.75 23.39 4.10
N TRP A 72 -3.59 22.49 3.12
CA TRP A 72 -4.14 22.70 1.76
C TRP A 72 -5.65 22.55 1.68
N TYR A 73 -6.30 21.93 2.68
CA TYR A 73 -7.76 21.82 2.71
C TYR A 73 -8.46 23.18 2.86
N ALA A 74 -7.75 24.23 3.29
CA ALA A 74 -8.26 25.60 3.25
C ALA A 74 -8.60 26.09 1.83
N LEU A 75 -8.03 25.47 0.79
CA LEU A 75 -8.28 25.82 -0.61
C LEU A 75 -9.47 25.06 -1.23
N ILE A 76 -10.14 24.16 -0.49
CA ILE A 76 -11.34 23.43 -0.94
C ILE A 76 -12.44 24.34 -1.54
N PRO A 77 -12.78 25.52 -1.00
CA PRO A 77 -13.77 26.40 -1.65
C PRO A 77 -13.37 26.84 -3.07
N MET A 78 -12.08 26.78 -3.41
CA MET A 78 -11.53 27.03 -4.73
C MET A 78 -11.04 25.72 -5.35
N VAL A 79 -11.97 24.79 -5.61
CA VAL A 79 -11.70 23.40 -6.05
C VAL A 79 -10.67 23.32 -7.18
N VAL A 80 -10.74 24.21 -8.17
CA VAL A 80 -9.80 24.24 -9.30
C VAL A 80 -8.37 24.57 -8.84
N VAL A 81 -8.21 25.60 -8.00
CA VAL A 81 -6.90 25.99 -7.44
C VAL A 81 -6.34 24.87 -6.56
N TYR A 82 -7.19 24.26 -5.73
CA TYR A 82 -6.82 23.12 -4.91
C TYR A 82 -6.30 21.95 -5.76
N MET A 83 -7.00 21.59 -6.84
CA MET A 83 -6.59 20.51 -7.73
C MET A 83 -5.21 20.76 -8.35
N VAL A 84 -4.96 21.98 -8.83
CA VAL A 84 -3.65 22.36 -9.41
C VAL A 84 -2.55 22.27 -8.35
N VAL A 85 -2.76 22.86 -7.16
CA VAL A 85 -1.78 22.83 -6.06
C VAL A 85 -1.49 21.40 -5.61
N CYS A 86 -2.51 20.54 -5.53
CA CYS A 86 -2.35 19.13 -5.18
C CYS A 86 -1.45 18.35 -6.14
N LEU A 87 -1.42 18.71 -7.44
CA LEU A 87 -0.54 18.04 -8.40
C LEU A 87 0.94 18.37 -8.16
N PHE A 88 1.25 19.59 -7.73
CA PHE A 88 2.62 20.04 -7.48
C PHE A 88 3.14 19.71 -6.07
N VAL A 89 2.29 19.77 -5.05
CA VAL A 89 2.72 19.64 -3.65
C VAL A 89 2.57 18.22 -3.10
N ARG A 90 1.97 17.29 -3.86
CA ARG A 90 1.85 15.90 -3.41
C ARG A 90 3.22 15.31 -3.11
N LYS A 91 3.37 14.77 -1.90
CA LYS A 91 4.52 13.95 -1.55
C LYS A 91 4.20 12.50 -1.81
N ARG A 92 5.14 11.79 -2.42
CA ARG A 92 5.04 10.37 -2.75
C ARG A 92 6.19 9.63 -2.09
N ALA A 93 5.87 8.50 -1.48
CA ALA A 93 6.86 7.52 -1.00
C ALA A 93 6.47 6.13 -1.49
N VAL A 94 7.44 5.28 -1.80
CA VAL A 94 7.22 3.90 -2.24
C VAL A 94 7.81 2.98 -1.19
N VAL A 95 6.96 2.27 -0.46
CA VAL A 95 7.40 1.39 0.62
C VAL A 95 7.04 -0.05 0.29
N VAL A 96 8.00 -0.95 0.47
CA VAL A 96 7.79 -2.39 0.31
C VAL A 96 7.60 -3.02 1.69
N SER A 97 6.42 -3.59 1.94
CA SER A 97 6.06 -4.19 3.22
C SER A 97 5.79 -5.69 3.11
N GLY A 98 6.21 -6.49 4.08
CA GLY A 98 5.85 -7.90 4.19
C GLY A 98 4.49 -8.14 4.85
N LEU A 99 3.73 -9.11 4.34
CA LEU A 99 2.48 -9.55 4.97
C LEU A 99 2.35 -11.08 4.94
N CYS A 100 2.03 -11.70 6.08
CA CYS A 100 1.84 -13.15 6.15
C CYS A 100 0.55 -13.56 5.42
N ASP A 101 0.45 -14.83 5.06
CA ASP A 101 -0.66 -15.34 4.24
C ASP A 101 -2.02 -15.17 4.90
N GLU A 102 -2.10 -15.25 6.23
CA GLU A 102 -3.35 -15.02 6.96
C GLU A 102 -3.85 -13.58 6.83
N HIS A 103 -2.98 -12.60 7.10
CA HIS A 103 -3.32 -11.19 6.94
C HIS A 103 -3.53 -10.81 5.46
N ARG A 104 -2.80 -11.43 4.55
CA ARG A 104 -2.99 -11.30 3.09
C ARG A 104 -4.36 -11.80 2.66
N ARG A 105 -4.78 -12.98 3.15
CA ARG A 105 -6.09 -13.56 2.87
C ARG A 105 -7.21 -12.73 3.46
N ARG A 106 -7.08 -12.27 4.70
CA ARG A 106 -8.04 -11.34 5.32
C ARG A 106 -8.21 -10.06 4.51
N ARG A 107 -7.11 -9.43 4.10
CA ARG A 107 -7.14 -8.25 3.22
C ARG A 107 -7.83 -8.56 1.90
N ARG A 108 -7.48 -9.66 1.24
CA ARG A 108 -8.08 -10.07 -0.03
C ARG A 108 -9.58 -10.29 0.10
N ASN A 109 -10.02 -10.99 1.15
CA ASN A 109 -11.43 -11.22 1.43
C ASN A 109 -12.18 -9.90 1.65
N LEU A 110 -11.60 -8.94 2.37
CA LEU A 110 -12.20 -7.61 2.56
C LEU A 110 -12.27 -6.81 1.24
N SER A 111 -11.21 -6.87 0.42
CA SER A 111 -11.18 -6.23 -0.89
C SER A 111 -12.16 -6.84 -1.88
N ILE A 112 -12.54 -8.11 -1.72
CA ILE A 112 -13.59 -8.77 -2.52
C ILE A 112 -14.97 -8.49 -1.95
N ALA A 113 -15.13 -8.50 -0.61
CA ALA A 113 -16.42 -8.25 0.03
C ALA A 113 -16.95 -6.85 -0.26
N ALA A 114 -16.09 -5.83 -0.25
CA ALA A 114 -16.48 -4.45 -0.51
C ALA A 114 -17.24 -4.23 -1.84
N PRO A 115 -16.70 -4.62 -3.01
CA PRO A 115 -17.43 -4.49 -4.27
C PRO A 115 -18.65 -5.40 -4.34
N VAL A 116 -18.64 -6.58 -3.70
CA VAL A 116 -19.82 -7.47 -3.66
C VAL A 116 -20.99 -6.78 -2.96
N PHE A 117 -20.78 -6.22 -1.76
CA PHE A 117 -21.81 -5.47 -1.06
C PHE A 117 -22.23 -4.19 -1.82
N GLY A 118 -21.28 -3.52 -2.47
CA GLY A 118 -21.57 -2.35 -3.31
C GLY A 118 -22.47 -2.68 -4.51
N VAL A 119 -22.14 -3.72 -5.27
CA VAL A 119 -22.94 -4.17 -6.43
C VAL A 119 -24.30 -4.68 -5.98
N LEU A 120 -24.36 -5.48 -4.92
CA LEU A 120 -25.62 -5.98 -4.38
C LEU A 120 -26.52 -4.83 -3.89
N GLY A 121 -25.95 -3.87 -3.15
CA GLY A 121 -26.67 -2.65 -2.75
C GLY A 121 -27.20 -1.86 -3.94
N MET A 122 -26.45 -1.80 -5.04
CA MET A 122 -26.88 -1.12 -6.27
C MET A 122 -27.99 -1.84 -7.02
N ILE A 123 -27.96 -3.16 -7.09
CA ILE A 123 -29.04 -3.98 -7.66
C ILE A 123 -30.33 -3.78 -6.86
N VAL A 124 -30.24 -3.82 -5.53
CA VAL A 124 -31.41 -3.61 -4.65
C VAL A 124 -31.94 -2.19 -4.78
N LEU A 125 -31.07 -1.19 -4.95
CA LEU A 125 -31.48 0.20 -5.17
C LEU A 125 -32.29 0.35 -6.47
N LEU A 126 -31.80 -0.22 -7.58
CA LEU A 126 -32.52 -0.22 -8.85
C LEU A 126 -33.89 -0.91 -8.75
N GLY A 127 -33.96 -2.03 -8.05
CA GLY A 127 -35.22 -2.74 -7.76
C GLY A 127 -36.18 -1.92 -6.90
N ALA A 128 -35.67 -1.15 -5.92
CA ALA A 128 -36.48 -0.29 -5.07
C ALA A 128 -37.18 0.81 -5.88
N PHE A 129 -36.48 1.42 -6.84
CA PHE A 129 -37.06 2.40 -7.76
C PHE A 129 -38.10 1.76 -8.70
N GLY A 130 -37.82 0.57 -9.24
CA GLY A 130 -38.75 -0.12 -10.14
C GLY A 130 -40.04 -0.59 -9.46
N LEU A 131 -39.97 -0.95 -8.18
CA LEU A 131 -41.12 -1.45 -7.39
C LEU A 131 -41.75 -0.38 -6.50
N SER A 132 -41.24 0.86 -6.50
CA SER A 132 -41.66 1.96 -5.62
C SER A 132 -41.74 1.60 -4.13
N ASN A 133 -40.87 0.70 -3.67
CA ASN A 133 -40.89 0.16 -2.30
C ASN A 133 -39.83 0.82 -1.42
N PRO A 134 -40.21 1.64 -0.43
CA PRO A 134 -39.26 2.38 0.41
C PRO A 134 -38.40 1.48 1.32
N TRP A 135 -38.87 0.27 1.67
CA TRP A 135 -38.08 -0.68 2.46
C TRP A 135 -36.93 -1.29 1.69
N LEU A 136 -37.10 -1.50 0.39
CA LEU A 136 -35.99 -1.91 -0.47
C LEU A 136 -34.94 -0.79 -0.60
N ALA A 137 -35.38 0.48 -0.65
CA ALA A 137 -34.46 1.62 -0.70
C ALA A 137 -33.62 1.73 0.60
N LEU A 138 -34.24 1.50 1.77
CA LEU A 138 -33.52 1.47 3.04
C LEU A 138 -32.50 0.32 3.08
N LEU A 139 -32.91 -0.89 2.68
CA LEU A 139 -32.01 -2.04 2.60
C LEU A 139 -30.82 -1.78 1.67
N ALA A 140 -31.07 -1.19 0.51
CA ALA A 140 -30.02 -0.78 -0.43
C ALA A 140 -29.04 0.21 0.21
N GLY A 141 -29.53 1.22 0.92
CA GLY A 141 -28.71 2.18 1.65
C GLY A 141 -27.79 1.52 2.67
N VAL A 142 -28.30 0.56 3.46
CA VAL A 142 -27.51 -0.20 4.43
C VAL A 142 -26.41 -1.03 3.74
N LEU A 143 -26.74 -1.73 2.66
CA LEU A 143 -25.79 -2.54 1.91
C LEU A 143 -24.67 -1.70 1.29
N LEU A 144 -25.01 -0.56 0.69
CA LEU A 144 -24.05 0.39 0.14
C LEU A 144 -23.16 0.98 1.24
N PHE A 145 -23.73 1.30 2.41
CA PHE A 145 -22.97 1.79 3.54
C PHE A 145 -21.97 0.75 4.04
N ILE A 146 -22.39 -0.50 4.22
CA ILE A 146 -21.49 -1.61 4.59
C ILE A 146 -20.38 -1.76 3.55
N GLY A 147 -20.74 -1.78 2.26
CA GLY A 147 -19.77 -1.85 1.17
C GLY A 147 -18.73 -0.72 1.22
N ALA A 148 -19.17 0.52 1.46
CA ALA A 148 -18.30 1.68 1.59
C ALA A 148 -17.36 1.58 2.82
N VAL A 149 -17.89 1.16 3.98
CA VAL A 149 -17.09 0.97 5.20
C VAL A 149 -16.00 -0.09 4.99
N LEU A 150 -16.35 -1.21 4.34
CA LEU A 150 -15.39 -2.27 3.99
C LEU A 150 -14.36 -1.79 2.97
N ALA A 151 -14.76 -0.98 1.98
CA ALA A 151 -13.87 -0.40 0.98
C ALA A 151 -12.83 0.55 1.59
N VAL A 152 -13.23 1.35 2.60
CA VAL A 152 -12.32 2.29 3.26
C VAL A 152 -11.36 1.59 4.23
N SER A 153 -11.87 0.62 5.00
CA SER A 153 -11.11 -0.03 6.08
C SER A 153 -10.20 -1.18 5.60
N GLY A 154 -10.64 -1.98 4.62
CA GLY A 154 -9.93 -3.19 4.19
C GLY A 154 -8.55 -2.97 3.56
N PRO A 155 -8.37 -2.06 2.59
CA PRO A 155 -7.12 -1.93 1.85
C PRO A 155 -6.04 -1.10 2.56
N ARG A 156 -6.38 -0.39 3.65
CA ARG A 156 -5.43 0.48 4.38
C ARG A 156 -4.67 -0.32 5.44
N LEU A 157 -3.60 -1.01 5.01
CA LEU A 157 -2.72 -1.75 5.91
C LEU A 157 -1.94 -0.80 6.83
N LEU A 158 -1.39 0.26 6.24
CA LEU A 158 -0.63 1.31 6.89
C LEU A 158 -1.20 2.65 6.44
N ALA A 159 -1.29 3.60 7.37
CA ALA A 159 -1.75 4.95 7.11
C ALA A 159 -0.56 5.91 7.18
N PRO A 160 -0.26 6.68 6.12
CA PRO A 160 0.80 7.68 6.18
C PRO A 160 0.32 8.86 7.04
N VAL A 161 1.04 9.11 8.14
CA VAL A 161 0.79 10.25 9.05
C VAL A 161 1.46 11.51 8.49
N ARG A 162 2.70 11.36 8.03
CA ARG A 162 3.54 12.43 7.51
C ARG A 162 4.52 11.85 6.50
N ILE A 163 4.75 12.55 5.41
CA ILE A 163 5.81 12.25 4.45
C ILE A 163 6.71 13.49 4.38
N THR A 164 7.99 13.33 4.74
CA THR A 164 9.03 14.35 4.52
C THR A 164 9.74 14.05 3.20
N GLU A 165 10.83 14.76 2.90
CA GLU A 165 11.59 14.51 1.67
C GLU A 165 12.41 13.21 1.72
N HIS A 166 12.80 12.77 2.93
CA HIS A 166 13.66 11.60 3.13
C HIS A 166 13.02 10.50 3.97
N GLU A 167 12.01 10.83 4.79
CA GLU A 167 11.38 9.91 5.74
C GLU A 167 9.86 9.84 5.52
N ILE A 168 9.28 8.65 5.72
CA ILE A 168 7.85 8.40 5.78
C ILE A 168 7.47 7.87 7.16
N HIS A 169 6.42 8.48 7.74
CA HIS A 169 5.85 8.10 9.02
C HIS A 169 4.57 7.31 8.78
N LEU A 170 4.58 6.03 9.13
CA LEU A 170 3.52 5.06 8.91
C LEU A 170 2.90 4.65 10.25
N LYS A 171 1.58 4.73 10.34
CA LYS A 171 0.79 4.21 11.46
C LYS A 171 0.10 2.91 11.06
N GLY A 172 -0.18 2.07 12.06
CA GLY A 172 -0.91 0.82 11.91
C GLY A 172 -0.03 -0.42 11.83
N CYS A 173 1.28 -0.33 12.07
CA CYS A 173 2.08 -1.52 12.36
C CYS A 173 1.59 -2.17 13.66
N GLY A 174 1.67 -3.50 13.74
CA GLY A 174 1.33 -4.22 14.96
C GLY A 174 2.43 -4.06 16.02
N PRO A 175 2.08 -4.14 17.32
CA PRO A 175 3.02 -3.93 18.41
C PRO A 175 4.21 -4.89 18.34
N ALA A 176 3.95 -6.17 18.03
CA ALA A 176 5.00 -7.18 17.88
C ALA A 176 6.06 -6.85 16.81
N PHE A 177 5.68 -6.12 15.75
CA PHE A 177 6.62 -5.67 14.72
C PHE A 177 7.34 -4.40 15.18
N LEU A 178 6.61 -3.45 15.76
CA LEU A 178 7.18 -2.22 16.29
C LEU A 178 8.21 -2.49 17.39
N ASP A 179 7.97 -3.43 18.29
CA ASP A 179 8.91 -3.78 19.35
C ASP A 179 10.20 -4.45 18.85
N SER A 180 10.20 -4.94 17.59
CA SER A 180 11.39 -5.55 16.98
C SER A 180 12.27 -4.59 16.20
N VAL A 181 11.81 -3.35 15.97
CA VAL A 181 12.61 -2.30 15.32
C VAL A 181 13.22 -1.36 16.36
N PRO A 182 14.40 -0.78 16.10
CA PRO A 182 15.05 0.12 17.03
C PRO A 182 14.20 1.37 17.28
N THR A 183 14.31 1.95 18.48
CA THR A 183 13.78 3.28 18.79
C THR A 183 14.77 4.35 18.35
N ARG A 184 14.25 5.47 17.82
CA ARG A 184 15.06 6.69 17.61
C ARG A 184 15.29 7.42 18.92
#